data_AF-A0A920YLL5-F1
#
_entry.id   AF-A0A920YLL5-F1
#
_cell.length_a   1.000
_cell.length_b   1.000
_cell.length_c   1.000
_cell.angle_alpha   90.00
_cell.angle_beta   90.00
_cell.angle_gamma   90.00
#
_symmetry.space_group_name_H-M   'P 1'
#
loop_
_entity.id
_entity.type
_entity.pdbx_description
1 polymer ?
#
loop_
_entity_poly.entity_id
_entity_poly.type
_entity_poly.pdbx_seq_one_letter_code
_entity_poly.pdbx_strand_id
1 'polypeptide(L)' 'MPECNMERNKKNCPCTYEPCARKGRCCECIAFHRKYGELPGCLFPPEVERTYDRSLDALIRAKDRWSKDLK' A
#
# COMPACT_ATOMS: atom_id res chain seq x y z
N MET A 1 3.36 -23.67 6.72
CA MET A 1 2.94 -22.39 6.10
C MET A 1 2.72 -21.39 7.22
N PRO A 2 3.41 -20.23 7.23
CA PRO A 2 3.22 -19.24 8.29
C PRO A 2 1.79 -18.66 8.25
N GLU A 3 1.23 -18.40 9.43
CA GLU A 3 -0.09 -17.80 9.59
C GLU A 3 -0.07 -16.31 9.15
N CYS A 4 -1.15 -15.87 8.48
CA CYS A 4 -1.31 -14.46 8.12
C CYS A 4 -1.77 -13.63 9.32
N ASN A 5 -0.95 -12.67 9.77
CA ASN A 5 -1.32 -11.79 10.88
C ASN A 5 -2.19 -10.61 10.43
N MET A 6 -3.43 -10.90 10.04
CA MET A 6 -4.38 -9.92 9.47
C MET A 6 -4.63 -8.73 10.40
N GLU A 7 -4.84 -8.97 11.69
CA GLU A 7 -5.14 -7.91 12.66
C GLU A 7 -3.97 -6.92 12.83
N ARG A 8 -2.73 -7.43 12.92
CA ARG A 8 -1.54 -6.57 12.95
C ARG A 8 -1.37 -5.82 11.64
N ASN A 9 -1.58 -6.49 10.51
CA ASN A 9 -1.47 -5.86 9.20
C ASN A 9 -2.52 -4.75 9.02
N LYS A 10 -3.75 -4.96 9.52
CA LYS A 10 -4.84 -3.98 9.43
C LYS A 10 -4.51 -2.71 10.21
N LYS A 11 -3.93 -2.83 11.41
CA LYS A 11 -3.49 -1.68 12.23
C LYS A 11 -2.41 -0.83 11.55
N ASN A 12 -1.56 -1.47 10.76
CA ASN A 12 -0.44 -0.82 10.08
C ASN A 12 -0.70 -0.51 8.61
N CYS A 13 -1.91 -0.76 8.10
CA CYS A 13 -2.23 -0.53 6.70
C CYS A 13 -2.47 0.97 6.44
N PRO A 14 -1.63 1.65 5.65
CA PRO A 14 -1.77 3.09 5.40
C PRO A 14 -2.76 3.40 4.28
N CYS A 15 -3.46 2.40 3.73
CA CYS A 15 -4.48 2.62 2.70
C CYS A 15 -5.50 3.64 3.18
N THR A 16 -5.57 4.76 2.47
CA THR A 16 -6.39 5.94 2.79
C THR A 16 -7.82 5.78 2.33
N TYR A 17 -8.09 4.80 1.45
CA TYR A 17 -9.42 4.51 0.96
C TYR A 17 -10.25 3.79 2.03
N GLU A 18 -11.28 4.47 2.52
CA GLU A 18 -12.33 3.91 3.38
C GLU A 18 -13.61 3.91 2.53
N PRO A 19 -14.19 2.74 2.15
CA PRO A 19 -14.28 1.48 2.87
C PRO A 19 -13.49 0.30 2.25
N CYS A 20 -12.15 0.28 2.37
CA CYS A 20 -11.34 -0.80 1.77
C CYS A 20 -11.61 -2.17 2.41
N ALA A 21 -12.31 -3.04 1.69
CA ALA A 21 -12.58 -4.42 2.12
C ALA A 21 -11.31 -5.27 2.33
N ARG A 22 -10.17 -4.90 1.73
CA ARG A 22 -8.93 -5.70 1.73
C ARG A 22 -7.91 -5.28 2.80
N LYS A 23 -8.26 -4.34 3.68
CA LYS A 23 -7.36 -3.83 4.72
C LYS A 23 -6.82 -4.96 5.59
N GLY A 24 -5.50 -5.09 5.67
CA GLY A 24 -4.80 -6.18 6.39
C GLY A 24 -4.64 -7.50 5.62
N ARG A 25 -5.32 -7.68 4.48
CA ARG A 25 -5.23 -8.85 3.60
C ARG A 25 -4.29 -8.60 2.42
N CYS A 26 -2.98 -8.56 2.69
CA CYS A 26 -1.97 -8.10 1.73
C CYS A 26 -1.98 -8.88 0.40
N CYS A 27 -2.15 -10.20 0.42
CA CYS A 27 -2.21 -11.01 -0.80
C CYS A 27 -3.39 -10.61 -1.69
N GLU A 28 -4.57 -10.40 -1.12
CA GLU A 28 -5.76 -9.94 -1.85
C GLU A 28 -5.60 -8.50 -2.34
N CYS A 29 -4.97 -7.64 -1.54
CA CYS A 29 -4.68 -6.25 -1.90
C CYS A 29 -3.78 -6.17 -3.14
N ILE A 30 -2.66 -6.92 -3.15
CA ILE A 30 -1.76 -7.02 -4.29
C ILE A 30 -2.48 -7.55 -5.53
N ALA A 31 -3.22 -8.66 -5.38
CA ALA A 31 -3.95 -9.27 -6.49
C ALA A 31 -5.00 -8.32 -7.08
N PHE A 32 -5.63 -7.49 -6.25
CA PHE A 32 -6.61 -6.49 -6.69
C PHE A 32 -5.94 -5.36 -7.47
N HIS A 33 -4.99 -4.63 -6.87
CA HIS A 33 -4.37 -3.47 -7.52
C HIS A 33 -3.60 -3.85 -8.79
N ARG A 34 -2.95 -5.01 -8.80
CA ARG A 34 -2.26 -5.52 -10.01
C ARG A 34 -3.19 -5.64 -11.21
N LYS A 35 -4.47 -5.98 -11.02
CA LYS A 35 -5.45 -6.08 -12.13
C LYS A 35 -5.74 -4.74 -12.79
N TYR A 36 -5.48 -3.64 -12.10
CA TYR A 36 -5.67 -2.27 -12.57
C TYR A 36 -4.35 -1.57 -12.95
N GLY A 37 -3.22 -2.30 -12.97
CA GLY A 37 -1.91 -1.69 -13.19
C GLY A 37 -1.43 -0.82 -12.02
N GLU A 38 -2.01 -1.02 -10.84
CA GLU A 38 -1.72 -0.26 -9.63
C GLU A 38 -0.90 -1.07 -8.62
N LEU A 39 -0.40 -0.37 -7.61
CA LEU A 39 0.30 -0.91 -6.46
C LEU A 39 -0.49 -0.69 -5.15
N PRO A 40 -0.33 -1.55 -4.12
CA PRO A 40 -0.96 -1.30 -2.82
C PRO A 40 -0.48 0.00 -2.18
N GLY A 41 -1.39 0.69 -1.50
CA GLY A 41 -1.07 1.91 -0.74
C GLY A 41 0.04 1.77 0.31
N CYS A 42 0.28 0.54 0.79
CA CYS A 42 1.40 0.22 1.69
C CYS A 42 2.79 0.52 1.08
N LEU A 43 2.89 0.69 -0.24
CA LEU A 43 4.12 1.01 -0.95
C LEU A 43 4.31 2.52 -1.17
N PHE A 44 3.44 3.37 -0.64
CA PHE A 44 3.52 4.81 -0.82
C PHE A 44 3.64 5.53 0.52
N PRO A 45 4.39 6.65 0.58
CA PRO A 45 4.32 7.56 1.71
C PRO A 45 2.86 8.01 1.95
N PRO A 46 2.43 8.24 3.20
CA PRO A 46 1.03 8.55 3.52
C PRO A 46 0.44 9.73 2.74
N GLU A 47 1.25 10.73 2.41
CA GLU A 47 0.86 11.89 1.65
C GLU A 47 0.73 11.62 0.14
N VAL A 48 1.47 10.64 -0.40
CA VAL A 48 1.33 10.19 -1.78
C VAL A 48 0.11 9.27 -1.89
N GLU A 49 -0.07 8.34 -0.95
CA GLU A 49 -1.26 7.45 -0.94
C GLU A 49 -2.59 8.24 -0.82
N ARG A 50 -2.57 9.46 -0.24
CA ARG A 50 -3.73 10.36 -0.19
C ARG A 50 -4.12 10.95 -1.55
N THR A 51 -3.25 10.93 -2.55
CA THR A 51 -3.58 11.41 -3.91
C THR A 51 -4.27 10.33 -4.75
N TYR A 52 -4.25 9.07 -4.27
CA TYR A 52 -4.77 7.89 -4.94
C TYR A 52 -4.11 7.54 -6.29
N ASP A 53 -3.06 8.24 -6.69
CA ASP A 53 -2.21 7.84 -7.82
C ASP A 53 -1.31 6.68 -7.38
N ARG A 54 -1.83 5.46 -7.57
CA ARG A 54 -1.15 4.20 -7.22
C ARG A 54 -0.38 3.59 -8.38
N SER A 55 -0.01 4.40 -9.38
CA SER A 55 0.77 3.94 -10.53
C SER A 55 2.23 3.61 -10.15
N LEU A 56 2.88 2.83 -11.00
CA LEU A 56 4.32 2.58 -10.87
C LEU A 56 5.14 3.88 -10.97
N ASP A 57 4.73 4.81 -11.83
CA ASP A 57 5.40 6.11 -12.00
C ASP A 57 5.32 6.95 -10.72
N ALA A 58 4.16 6.94 -10.05
CA ALA A 58 4.01 7.59 -8.75
C ALA A 58 4.94 6.98 -7.70
N LEU A 59 5.10 5.66 -7.69
CA LEU A 59 6.04 4.99 -6.78
C LEU A 59 7.48 5.45 -7.07
N ILE A 60 7.88 5.49 -8.33
CA ILE A 60 9.23 5.90 -8.74
C ILE A 60 9.51 7.35 -8.31
N ARG A 61 8.55 8.26 -8.51
CA ARG A 61 8.66 9.66 -8.03
C ARG A 61 8.71 9.72 -6.49
N ALA A 62 8.00 8.83 -5.81
CA ALA A 62 7.99 8.77 -4.35
C ALA A 62 9.25 8.15 -3.74
N LYS A 63 10.08 7.42 -4.50
CA LYS A 63 11.25 6.70 -3.96
C LYS A 63 12.23 7.61 -3.21
N ASP A 64 12.35 8.87 -3.62
CA ASP A 64 13.28 9.82 -3.01
C ASP A 64 12.87 10.20 -1.58
N ARG A 65 11.59 9.97 -1.22
CA ARG A 65 11.11 10.05 0.16
C ARG A 65 11.49 8.84 1.01
N TRP A 66 11.44 7.63 0.44
CA TRP A 66 11.78 6.38 1.16
C TRP A 66 13.21 6.37 1.72
N SER A 67 14.17 6.97 1.00
CA SER A 67 15.57 7.02 1.42
C SER A 67 15.81 7.81 2.71
N LYS A 68 14.86 8.63 3.14
CA LYS A 68 14.98 9.47 4.35
C LYS A 68 14.41 8.78 5.59
N ASP A 69 13.41 7.91 5.41
CA ASP A 69 12.66 7.27 6.50
C ASP A 69 13.11 5.82 6.80
N LEU A 70 14.01 5.25 5.98
CA LEU A 70 14.64 3.94 6.18
C LEU A 70 15.98 3.98 6.94
N LYS A 71 16.32 5.13 7.54
CA LYS A 71 17.46 5.26 8.46
C LYS A 71 17.06 4.99 9.90
#